data_AF-A0A7V8QLR6-F1
#
_entry.id   AF-A0A7V8QLR6-F1
#
_cell.length_a   1.000
_cell.length_b   1.000
_cell.length_c   1.000
_cell.angle_alpha   90.00
_cell.angle_beta   90.00
_cell.angle_gamma   90.00
#
_symmetry.space_group_name_H-M   'P 1'
#
loop_
_entity.id
_entity.type
_entity.pdbx_description
1 polymer ?
#
loop_
_entity_poly.entity_id
_entity_poly.type
_entity_poly.pdbx_seq_one_letter_code
_entity_poly.pdbx_strand_id
1 'polypeptide(L)'
;MQQDNAVGACAQASIWMALRTLRRKEGQAAFSPAQITTAATRYLVSGRTLPNRSGLKLEQITEAIRAAGYSPHLIPLKDRQADAAEQARLTRQKLYPYVESGIPVVLALAPEEGLGHAVMLVGHSWSPPVDIGNLRPSETITDQADNVASCYDASNWVSPFLIHNDNTGPYLPLWEDDRDTYSLMQAVSAVPFLPADVFISGEEARQVCFALLVNHVLETLPPNLVFRTYLQDRADFRRSVFNSSMDPEVVRYYRQKWLPRRVWVMEINALADYEKSPEGAAQRLGEVVLDPASEPADGHFLSIHVTSELLPANENGSASQGVMVDRDAFSGAISAVPIDNDQPYGPRLR
;
A
#
# COMPACT_ATOMS: atom_id res chain seq x y z
N MET A 1 10.73 13.99 -21.45
CA MET A 1 10.05 13.58 -22.69
C MET A 1 9.19 14.77 -23.07
N GLN A 2 9.37 15.36 -24.26
CA GLN A 2 8.54 16.49 -24.69
C GLN A 2 7.32 15.91 -25.43
N GLN A 3 6.11 16.41 -25.13
CA GLN A 3 4.87 15.97 -25.75
C GLN A 3 4.96 16.09 -27.29
N ASP A 4 4.58 15.03 -27.99
CA ASP A 4 4.24 15.09 -29.42
C ASP A 4 2.72 15.12 -29.54
N ASN A 5 2.19 16.25 -30.00
CA ASN A 5 0.75 16.49 -30.24
C ASN A 5 0.10 15.43 -31.16
N ALA A 6 0.89 14.59 -31.84
CA ALA A 6 0.39 13.51 -32.66
C ALA A 6 0.11 12.19 -31.90
N VAL A 7 0.78 11.92 -30.77
CA VAL A 7 0.78 10.56 -30.17
C VAL A 7 0.88 10.51 -28.64
N GLY A 8 1.18 11.63 -27.97
CA GLY A 8 1.46 11.65 -26.52
C GLY A 8 0.69 12.74 -25.79
N ALA A 9 -0.47 12.37 -25.23
CA ALA A 9 -1.05 13.13 -24.13
C ALA A 9 -0.48 12.62 -22.78
N CYS A 10 -0.75 13.37 -21.72
CA CYS A 10 -0.28 13.12 -20.36
C CYS A 10 -0.49 11.68 -19.86
N ALA A 11 -1.62 11.06 -20.22
CA ALA A 11 -1.94 9.69 -19.86
C ALA A 11 -1.00 8.67 -20.53
N GLN A 12 -0.74 8.78 -21.84
CA GLN A 12 0.18 7.90 -22.54
C GLN A 12 1.60 8.01 -21.97
N ALA A 13 2.05 9.23 -21.69
CA ALA A 13 3.36 9.47 -21.10
C ALA A 13 3.48 8.83 -19.71
N SER A 14 2.46 9.00 -18.86
CA SER A 14 2.39 8.40 -17.53
C SER A 14 2.40 6.88 -17.57
N ILE A 15 1.59 6.26 -18.44
CA ILE A 15 1.58 4.80 -18.63
C ILE A 15 2.93 4.31 -19.14
N TRP A 16 3.52 5.01 -20.12
CA TRP A 16 4.82 4.63 -20.66
C TRP A 16 5.91 4.65 -19.60
N MET A 17 5.95 5.69 -18.75
CA MET A 17 6.90 5.78 -17.65
C MET A 17 6.70 4.65 -16.64
N ALA A 18 5.44 4.34 -16.29
CA ALA A 18 5.11 3.25 -15.37
C ALA A 18 5.61 1.89 -15.90
N LEU A 19 5.32 1.58 -17.17
CA LEU A 19 5.77 0.35 -17.82
C LEU A 19 7.29 0.26 -17.91
N ARG A 20 7.99 1.39 -18.05
CA ARG A 20 9.47 1.42 -18.05
C ARG A 20 10.05 1.14 -16.66
N THR A 21 9.45 1.68 -15.61
CA THR A 21 9.81 1.36 -14.22
C THR A 21 9.58 -0.13 -13.94
N LEU A 22 8.39 -0.64 -14.29
CA LEU A 22 8.03 -2.02 -14.04
C LEU A 22 8.82 -3.02 -14.89
N ARG A 23 9.23 -2.68 -16.12
CA ARG A 23 10.09 -3.56 -16.92
C ARG A 23 11.40 -3.91 -16.20
N ARG A 24 11.97 -2.97 -15.43
CA ARG A 24 13.19 -3.25 -14.65
C ARG A 24 12.94 -4.19 -13.48
N LYS A 25 11.77 -4.08 -12.83
CA LYS A 25 11.38 -4.87 -11.66
C LYS A 25 10.82 -6.24 -12.02
N GLU A 26 10.01 -6.32 -13.08
CA GLU A 26 9.16 -7.45 -13.42
C GLU A 26 9.52 -8.14 -14.75
N GLY A 27 10.39 -7.53 -15.56
CA GLY A 27 10.80 -8.07 -16.86
C GLY A 27 9.73 -8.04 -17.97
N GLN A 28 8.56 -7.45 -17.71
CA GLN A 28 7.45 -7.38 -18.68
C GLN A 28 7.71 -6.41 -19.85
N ALA A 29 6.87 -6.50 -20.89
CA ALA A 29 7.00 -5.72 -22.12
C ALA A 29 6.78 -4.22 -21.87
N ALA A 30 7.71 -3.38 -22.32
CA ALA A 30 7.52 -1.93 -22.32
C ALA A 30 6.88 -1.50 -23.63
N PHE A 31 5.57 -1.24 -23.61
CA PHE A 31 4.86 -0.70 -24.77
C PHE A 31 5.43 0.68 -25.14
N SER A 32 5.50 0.95 -26.45
CA SER A 32 5.73 2.30 -26.99
C SER A 32 4.46 3.15 -26.87
N PRO A 33 4.56 4.50 -26.94
CA PRO A 33 3.37 5.38 -26.92
C PRO A 33 2.32 5.03 -28.00
N ALA A 34 2.76 4.58 -29.17
CA ALA A 34 1.86 4.12 -30.24
C ALA A 34 1.14 2.82 -29.87
N GLN A 35 1.84 1.85 -29.27
CA GLN A 35 1.23 0.62 -28.77
C GLN A 35 0.26 0.91 -27.62
N ILE A 36 0.59 1.84 -26.72
CA ILE A 36 -0.32 2.31 -25.65
C ILE A 36 -1.59 2.88 -26.26
N THR A 37 -1.48 3.81 -27.22
CA THR A 37 -2.66 4.40 -27.88
C THR A 37 -3.49 3.34 -28.62
N THR A 38 -2.83 2.40 -29.31
CA THR A 38 -3.51 1.31 -30.02
C THR A 38 -4.26 0.41 -29.05
N ALA A 39 -3.66 0.05 -27.91
CA ALA A 39 -4.30 -0.74 -26.87
C ALA A 39 -5.49 0.02 -26.25
N ALA A 40 -5.25 1.27 -25.84
CA ALA A 40 -6.24 2.14 -25.21
C ALA A 40 -7.49 2.36 -26.06
N THR A 41 -7.34 2.35 -27.39
CA THR A 41 -8.42 2.63 -28.35
C THR A 41 -8.98 1.38 -29.02
N ARG A 42 -8.57 0.18 -28.59
CA ARG A 42 -8.98 -1.08 -29.22
C ARG A 42 -10.49 -1.30 -29.21
N TYR A 43 -11.15 -0.97 -28.10
CA TYR A 43 -12.60 -1.19 -27.91
C TYR A 43 -13.38 0.12 -27.77
N LEU A 44 -12.75 1.17 -27.25
CA LEU A 44 -13.36 2.46 -27.00
C LEU A 44 -12.60 3.54 -27.76
N VAL A 45 -13.26 4.14 -28.73
CA VAL A 45 -12.71 5.24 -29.53
C VAL A 45 -13.43 6.53 -29.15
N SER A 46 -12.69 7.52 -28.68
CA SER A 46 -13.19 8.88 -28.50
C SER A 46 -12.64 9.76 -29.61
N GLY A 47 -13.32 9.79 -30.77
CA GLY A 47 -12.89 10.57 -31.93
C GLY A 47 -11.85 9.87 -32.82
N ARG A 48 -10.75 10.54 -33.19
CA ARG A 48 -9.66 9.92 -33.98
C ARG A 48 -8.72 9.14 -33.06
N THR A 49 -8.40 7.90 -33.41
CA THR A 49 -7.45 7.06 -32.65
C THR A 49 -6.03 7.61 -32.69
N LEU A 50 -5.62 8.11 -33.86
CA LEU A 50 -4.37 8.83 -34.07
C LEU A 50 -4.61 10.01 -35.02
N PRO A 51 -4.21 11.25 -34.69
CA PRO A 51 -3.73 11.69 -33.38
C PRO A 51 -4.88 11.85 -32.37
N ASN A 52 -4.73 11.29 -31.16
CA ASN A 52 -5.72 11.47 -30.10
C ASN A 52 -5.45 12.77 -29.34
N ARG A 53 -6.03 13.88 -29.83
CA ARG A 53 -5.88 15.22 -29.25
C ARG A 53 -6.69 15.43 -27.97
N SER A 54 -7.64 14.55 -27.66
CA SER A 54 -8.53 14.67 -26.51
C SER A 54 -8.02 13.93 -25.27
N GLY A 55 -6.84 13.31 -25.34
CA GLY A 55 -6.29 12.49 -24.27
C GLY A 55 -7.01 11.14 -24.12
N LEU A 56 -6.61 10.36 -23.12
CA LEU A 56 -7.25 9.09 -22.79
C LEU A 56 -8.27 9.27 -21.67
N LYS A 57 -9.44 8.66 -21.84
CA LYS A 57 -10.41 8.48 -20.74
C LYS A 57 -9.95 7.40 -19.78
N LEU A 58 -10.52 7.35 -18.57
CA LEU A 58 -10.18 6.35 -17.55
C LEU A 58 -10.32 4.92 -18.07
N GLU A 59 -11.37 4.62 -18.83
CA GLU A 59 -11.60 3.29 -19.40
C GLU A 59 -10.56 2.91 -20.45
N GLN A 60 -10.01 3.90 -21.15
CA GLN A 60 -8.94 3.70 -22.12
C GLN A 60 -7.58 3.53 -21.42
N ILE A 61 -7.37 4.22 -20.29
CA ILE A 61 -6.19 4.05 -19.43
C ILE A 61 -6.18 2.62 -18.85
N THR A 62 -7.30 2.17 -18.28
CA THR A 62 -7.40 0.82 -17.73
C THR A 62 -7.18 -0.24 -18.82
N GLU A 63 -7.79 -0.10 -20.00
CA GLU A 63 -7.55 -1.05 -21.10
C GLU A 63 -6.09 -1.08 -21.56
N ALA A 64 -5.40 0.06 -21.61
CA ALA A 64 -3.99 0.11 -21.95
C ALA A 64 -3.11 -0.63 -20.94
N ILE A 65 -3.40 -0.47 -19.63
CA ILE A 65 -2.70 -1.15 -18.54
C ILE A 65 -2.97 -2.66 -18.59
N ARG A 66 -4.24 -3.05 -18.80
CA ARG A 66 -4.64 -4.45 -18.95
C ARG A 66 -3.95 -5.12 -20.12
N ALA A 67 -3.90 -4.46 -21.28
CA ALA A 67 -3.24 -4.96 -22.47
C ALA A 67 -1.72 -5.14 -22.28
N ALA A 68 -1.11 -4.37 -21.37
CA ALA A 68 0.30 -4.51 -21.02
C ALA A 68 0.60 -5.68 -20.05
N GLY A 69 -0.43 -6.41 -19.58
CA GLY A 69 -0.27 -7.61 -18.74
C GLY A 69 -0.47 -7.38 -17.24
N TYR A 70 -1.02 -6.22 -16.86
CA TYR A 70 -1.36 -5.87 -15.47
C TYR A 70 -2.86 -5.98 -15.21
N SER A 71 -3.25 -5.99 -13.94
CA SER A 71 -4.65 -5.96 -13.50
C SER A 71 -4.99 -4.54 -13.00
N PRO A 72 -5.49 -3.62 -13.85
CA PRO A 72 -5.81 -2.27 -13.39
C PRO A 72 -6.97 -2.29 -12.40
N HIS A 73 -6.82 -1.57 -11.29
CA HIS A 73 -7.88 -1.35 -10.32
C HIS A 73 -8.24 0.14 -10.32
N LEU A 74 -9.50 0.51 -10.56
CA LEU A 74 -9.91 1.91 -10.56
C LEU A 74 -10.31 2.33 -9.15
N ILE A 75 -9.53 3.20 -8.53
CA ILE A 75 -9.76 3.67 -7.16
C ILE A 75 -10.38 5.07 -7.23
N PRO A 76 -11.65 5.24 -6.82
CA PRO A 76 -12.23 6.56 -6.66
C PRO A 76 -11.61 7.25 -5.43
N LEU A 77 -11.07 8.45 -5.66
CA LEU A 77 -10.41 9.21 -4.59
C LEU A 77 -11.35 10.23 -3.95
N LYS A 78 -12.34 10.75 -4.67
CA LYS A 78 -13.28 11.75 -4.12
C LYS A 78 -14.41 11.11 -3.32
N ASP A 79 -14.62 11.62 -2.12
CA ASP A 79 -15.80 11.41 -1.30
C ASP A 79 -16.56 12.74 -1.17
N ARG A 80 -17.86 12.73 -1.48
CA ARG A 80 -18.70 13.94 -1.43
C ARG A 80 -19.04 14.39 -0.01
N GLN A 81 -18.90 13.50 0.98
CA GLN A 81 -19.25 13.78 2.37
C GLN A 81 -18.05 14.19 3.22
N ALA A 82 -16.82 13.94 2.74
CA ALA A 82 -15.60 14.27 3.47
C ALA A 82 -15.28 15.77 3.37
N ASP A 83 -14.86 16.37 4.49
CA ASP A 83 -14.19 17.67 4.47
C ASP A 83 -12.78 17.56 3.85
N ALA A 84 -12.10 18.69 3.64
CA ALA A 84 -10.81 18.71 2.96
C ALA A 84 -9.72 17.90 3.70
N ALA A 85 -9.70 17.92 5.04
CA ALA A 85 -8.69 17.23 5.83
C ALA A 85 -8.93 15.72 5.82
N GLU A 86 -10.18 15.30 5.97
CA GLU A 86 -10.58 13.91 5.90
C GLU A 86 -10.38 13.35 4.48
N GLN A 87 -10.71 14.13 3.46
CA GLN A 87 -10.48 13.78 2.07
C GLN A 87 -8.99 13.57 1.77
N ALA A 88 -8.11 14.44 2.29
CA ALA A 88 -6.66 14.26 2.16
C ALA A 88 -6.20 12.95 2.85
N ARG A 89 -6.67 12.71 4.08
CA ARG A 89 -6.38 11.50 4.86
C ARG A 89 -6.79 10.22 4.11
N LEU A 90 -8.04 10.15 3.64
CA LEU A 90 -8.56 9.01 2.88
C LEU A 90 -7.80 8.80 1.57
N THR A 91 -7.42 9.88 0.88
CA THR A 91 -6.62 9.81 -0.35
C THR A 91 -5.25 9.20 -0.07
N ARG A 92 -4.55 9.67 0.98
CA ARG A 92 -3.28 9.08 1.40
C ARG A 92 -3.42 7.60 1.73
N GLN A 93 -4.42 7.25 2.53
CA GLN A 93 -4.67 5.87 2.95
C GLN A 93 -4.93 4.93 1.77
N LYS A 94 -5.67 5.39 0.75
CA LYS A 94 -5.94 4.60 -0.48
C LYS A 94 -4.71 4.44 -1.37
N LEU A 95 -3.84 5.44 -1.45
CA LEU A 95 -2.68 5.42 -2.34
C LEU A 95 -1.47 4.73 -1.71
N TYR A 96 -1.27 4.94 -0.42
CA TYR A 96 -0.06 4.58 0.31
C TYR A 96 0.35 3.11 0.14
N PRO A 97 -0.54 2.10 0.27
CA PRO A 97 -0.15 0.71 0.14
C PRO A 97 0.50 0.38 -1.20
N TYR A 98 0.04 0.97 -2.30
CA TYR A 98 0.59 0.73 -3.64
C TYR A 98 1.94 1.42 -3.82
N VAL A 99 2.06 2.67 -3.36
CA VAL A 99 3.31 3.42 -3.46
C VAL A 99 4.41 2.77 -2.62
N GLU A 100 4.08 2.37 -1.38
CA GLU A 100 4.96 1.64 -0.48
C GLU A 100 5.37 0.27 -1.05
N SER A 101 4.49 -0.37 -1.84
CA SER A 101 4.81 -1.60 -2.58
C SER A 101 5.77 -1.38 -3.77
N GLY A 102 6.09 -0.12 -4.09
CA GLY A 102 6.78 0.26 -5.32
C GLY A 102 5.97 -0.08 -6.58
N ILE A 103 4.64 0.06 -6.52
CA ILE A 103 3.72 -0.11 -7.64
C ILE A 103 3.38 1.29 -8.16
N PRO A 104 3.73 1.64 -9.42
CA PRO A 104 3.35 2.92 -10.00
C PRO A 104 1.83 3.07 -10.07
N VAL A 105 1.35 4.29 -9.83
CA VAL A 105 -0.08 4.62 -9.88
C VAL A 105 -0.29 5.77 -10.84
N VAL A 106 -1.18 5.63 -11.81
CA VAL A 106 -1.61 6.78 -12.63
C VAL A 106 -2.71 7.51 -11.88
N LEU A 107 -2.49 8.79 -11.59
CA LEU A 107 -3.49 9.69 -11.01
C LEU A 107 -4.16 10.49 -12.13
N ALA A 108 -5.49 10.50 -12.13
CA ALA A 108 -6.27 11.46 -12.89
C ALA A 108 -6.54 12.68 -12.01
N LEU A 109 -6.11 13.85 -12.47
CA LEU A 109 -6.26 15.13 -11.80
C LEU A 109 -7.33 15.97 -12.50
N ALA A 110 -8.18 16.61 -11.73
CA ALA A 110 -9.21 17.54 -12.20
C ALA A 110 -9.04 18.89 -11.46
N PRO A 111 -8.17 19.79 -11.94
CA PRO A 111 -8.08 21.14 -11.38
C PRO A 111 -9.38 21.91 -11.61
N GLU A 112 -9.67 22.91 -10.78
CA GLU A 112 -10.87 23.76 -10.92
C GLU A 112 -10.87 24.53 -12.24
N GLU A 113 -9.70 25.01 -12.65
CA GLU A 113 -9.47 25.68 -13.93
C GLU A 113 -8.53 24.85 -14.82
N GLY A 114 -8.95 24.59 -16.06
CA GLY A 114 -8.13 23.92 -17.06
C GLY A 114 -8.64 22.55 -17.49
N LEU A 115 -7.81 21.84 -18.27
CA LEU A 115 -8.10 20.48 -18.72
C LEU A 115 -7.64 19.47 -17.67
N GLY A 116 -8.34 18.35 -17.60
CA GLY A 116 -7.92 17.22 -16.77
C GLY A 116 -6.51 16.75 -17.16
N HIS A 117 -5.74 16.33 -16.16
CA HIS A 117 -4.35 15.91 -16.32
C HIS A 117 -4.13 14.49 -15.81
N ALA A 118 -3.07 13.84 -16.27
CA ALA A 118 -2.67 12.54 -15.79
C ALA A 118 -1.19 12.55 -15.43
N VAL A 119 -0.87 12.11 -14.22
CA VAL A 119 0.50 12.03 -13.71
C VAL A 119 0.76 10.63 -13.17
N MET A 120 2.03 10.23 -13.12
CA MET A 120 2.43 8.96 -12.52
C MET A 120 2.98 9.20 -11.11
N LEU A 121 2.32 8.66 -10.11
CA LEU A 121 2.80 8.57 -8.73
C LEU A 121 3.80 7.42 -8.57
N VAL A 122 4.96 7.71 -7.96
CA VAL A 122 6.12 6.78 -7.90
C VAL A 122 6.75 6.62 -6.53
N GLY A 123 6.43 7.49 -5.58
CA GLY A 123 7.06 7.47 -4.26
C GLY A 123 6.40 8.47 -3.33
N HIS A 124 6.99 8.64 -2.16
CA HIS A 124 6.59 9.64 -1.19
C HIS A 124 7.79 10.04 -0.33
N SER A 125 7.63 11.13 0.41
CA SER A 125 8.55 11.53 1.48
C SER A 125 7.99 11.12 2.85
N TRP A 126 8.86 11.18 3.84
CA TRP A 126 8.50 11.04 5.25
C TRP A 126 8.26 12.41 5.87
N SER A 127 7.08 12.62 6.44
CA SER A 127 6.73 13.84 7.15
C SER A 127 5.86 13.48 8.35
N PRO A 128 6.44 13.44 9.56
CA PRO A 128 5.67 13.23 10.77
C PRO A 128 4.59 14.31 10.93
N PRO A 129 3.39 13.93 11.40
CA PRO A 129 2.36 14.90 11.70
C PRO A 129 2.79 15.81 12.85
N VAL A 130 2.44 17.09 12.76
CA VAL A 130 2.81 18.10 13.76
C VAL A 130 2.23 17.79 15.14
N ASP A 131 1.06 17.13 15.17
CA ASP A 131 0.36 16.78 16.40
C ASP A 131 -0.18 15.34 16.33
N ILE A 132 0.57 14.41 16.90
CA ILE A 132 0.20 12.99 16.99
C ILE A 132 -1.07 12.80 17.84
N GLY A 133 -1.27 13.62 18.87
CA GLY A 133 -2.41 13.51 19.80
C GLY A 133 -3.75 13.82 19.13
N ASN A 134 -3.72 14.61 18.06
CA ASN A 134 -4.91 14.96 17.27
C ASN A 134 -5.07 14.13 15.99
N LEU A 135 -4.27 13.07 15.80
CA LEU A 135 -4.49 12.15 14.70
C LEU A 135 -5.83 11.45 14.84
N ARG A 136 -6.54 11.32 13.72
CA ARG A 136 -7.73 10.47 13.63
C ARG A 136 -7.30 9.02 13.47
N PRO A 137 -7.73 8.10 14.35
CA PRO A 137 -7.48 6.68 14.15
C PRO A 137 -8.16 6.20 12.87
N SER A 138 -7.50 5.28 12.16
CA SER A 138 -8.10 4.58 11.03
C SER A 138 -9.06 3.49 11.49
N GLU A 139 -8.77 2.86 12.62
CA GLU A 139 -9.59 1.83 13.25
C GLU A 139 -9.49 1.99 14.76
N THR A 140 -10.48 1.49 15.50
CA THR A 140 -10.47 1.48 16.97
C THR A 140 -10.80 0.08 17.46
N ILE A 141 -10.08 -0.36 18.49
CA ILE A 141 -10.36 -1.62 19.19
C ILE A 141 -10.97 -1.27 20.53
N THR A 142 -12.11 -1.87 20.85
CA THR A 142 -12.81 -1.65 22.12
C THR A 142 -12.84 -2.94 22.92
N ASP A 143 -12.49 -2.88 24.20
CA ASP A 143 -12.59 -4.03 25.11
C ASP A 143 -13.99 -4.17 25.73
N GLN A 144 -14.19 -5.20 26.58
CA GLN A 144 -15.47 -5.43 27.27
C GLN A 144 -15.85 -4.33 28.28
N ALA A 145 -14.91 -3.48 28.66
CA ALA A 145 -15.08 -2.40 29.62
C ALA A 145 -15.19 -1.01 28.94
N ASP A 146 -15.44 -0.98 27.62
CA ASP A 146 -15.54 0.22 26.79
C ASP A 146 -14.24 1.06 26.72
N ASN A 147 -13.08 0.49 27.07
CA ASN A 147 -11.80 1.14 26.82
C ASN A 147 -11.42 1.01 25.34
N VAL A 148 -10.76 2.04 24.79
CA VAL A 148 -10.46 2.13 23.36
C VAL A 148 -8.97 2.27 23.09
N ALA A 149 -8.44 1.41 22.22
CA ALA A 149 -7.12 1.52 21.63
C ALA A 149 -7.25 2.06 20.20
N SER A 150 -6.45 3.07 19.91
CA SER A 150 -6.43 3.71 18.60
C SER A 150 -5.40 3.05 17.69
N CYS A 151 -5.84 2.70 16.48
CA CYS A 151 -4.99 2.16 15.44
C CYS A 151 -4.89 3.17 14.28
N TYR A 152 -3.67 3.58 13.98
CA TYR A 152 -3.37 4.60 12.97
C TYR A 152 -2.80 3.96 11.70
N ASP A 153 -3.11 4.54 10.55
CA ASP A 153 -2.47 4.16 9.29
C ASP A 153 -1.12 4.89 9.15
N ALA A 154 -0.09 4.18 8.71
CA ALA A 154 1.23 4.75 8.45
C ALA A 154 1.19 5.86 7.37
N SER A 155 0.14 5.92 6.55
CA SER A 155 -0.10 7.02 5.62
C SER A 155 -0.23 8.40 6.28
N ASN A 156 -0.35 8.48 7.61
CA ASN A 156 -0.30 9.75 8.35
C ASN A 156 1.11 10.36 8.43
N TRP A 157 2.17 9.58 8.17
CA TRP A 157 3.57 10.05 8.14
C TRP A 157 4.07 10.30 6.71
N VAL A 158 3.15 10.36 5.75
CA VAL A 158 3.46 10.33 4.31
C VAL A 158 3.03 11.64 3.67
N SER A 159 3.99 12.53 3.42
CA SER A 159 3.77 13.75 2.65
C SER A 159 5.12 14.40 2.27
N PRO A 160 5.23 15.02 1.07
CA PRO A 160 4.32 14.90 -0.06
C PRO A 160 4.48 13.53 -0.75
N PHE A 161 3.54 13.23 -1.63
CA PHE A 161 3.73 12.19 -2.62
C PHE A 161 4.70 12.67 -3.73
N LEU A 162 5.37 11.75 -4.43
CA LEU A 162 6.30 12.06 -5.52
C LEU A 162 5.72 11.59 -6.85
N ILE A 163 5.61 12.51 -7.81
CA ILE A 163 5.05 12.26 -9.14
C ILE A 163 6.07 12.47 -10.25
N HIS A 164 5.84 11.81 -11.37
CA HIS A 164 6.39 12.18 -12.67
C HIS A 164 5.31 12.85 -13.49
N ASN A 165 5.63 14.03 -14.00
CA ASN A 165 4.78 14.81 -14.87
C ASN A 165 5.51 14.98 -16.21
N ASP A 166 4.79 14.78 -17.31
CA ASP A 166 5.36 14.89 -18.65
C ASP A 166 5.74 16.32 -19.02
N ASN A 167 5.03 17.31 -18.46
CA ASN A 167 5.29 18.73 -18.73
C ASN A 167 6.48 19.28 -17.93
N THR A 168 6.61 18.86 -16.67
CA THR A 168 7.51 19.52 -15.70
C THR A 168 8.63 18.62 -15.19
N GLY A 169 8.58 17.30 -15.44
CA GLY A 169 9.66 16.37 -15.15
C GLY A 169 9.36 15.33 -14.06
N PRO A 170 10.36 14.50 -13.71
CA PRO A 170 10.24 13.43 -12.73
C PRO A 170 10.47 13.93 -11.29
N TYR A 171 10.04 13.11 -10.31
CA TYR A 171 10.23 13.28 -8.86
C TYR A 171 9.78 14.63 -8.29
N LEU A 172 8.68 15.17 -8.81
CA LEU A 172 8.10 16.39 -8.30
C LEU A 172 7.22 16.09 -7.08
N PRO A 173 7.25 16.95 -6.05
CA PRO A 173 6.32 16.80 -4.93
C PRO A 173 4.88 17.09 -5.40
N LEU A 174 3.94 16.31 -4.88
CA LEU A 174 2.51 16.54 -4.97
C LEU A 174 1.98 16.75 -3.55
N TRP A 175 1.83 18.02 -3.19
CA TRP A 175 1.35 18.44 -1.87
C TRP A 175 -0.18 18.30 -1.76
N GLU A 176 -0.68 18.30 -0.54
CA GLU A 176 -2.12 18.31 -0.26
C GLU A 176 -2.77 19.65 -0.61
N ASP A 177 -2.03 20.74 -0.43
CA ASP A 177 -2.47 22.09 -0.76
C ASP A 177 -1.99 22.52 -2.16
N ASP A 178 -2.61 23.56 -2.68
CA ASP A 178 -2.31 24.15 -3.99
C ASP A 178 -1.02 25.01 -3.97
N ARG A 179 0.08 24.47 -3.44
CA ARG A 179 1.41 25.14 -3.47
C ARG A 179 2.02 25.17 -4.87
N ASP A 180 1.68 24.19 -5.69
CA ASP A 180 2.17 23.99 -7.05
C ASP A 180 1.01 24.01 -8.06
N THR A 181 1.30 23.81 -9.35
CA THR A 181 0.28 23.74 -10.41
C THR A 181 -0.78 22.66 -10.16
N TYR A 182 -0.41 21.58 -9.46
CA TYR A 182 -1.31 20.48 -9.13
C TYR A 182 -1.18 20.11 -7.66
N SER A 183 -2.28 19.71 -7.05
CA SER A 183 -2.32 19.19 -5.68
C SER A 183 -2.97 17.80 -5.61
N LEU A 184 -2.71 17.09 -4.53
CA LEU A 184 -3.33 15.80 -4.23
C LEU A 184 -4.85 15.94 -4.13
N MET A 185 -5.33 17.10 -3.68
CA MET A 185 -6.76 17.40 -3.56
C MET A 185 -7.45 17.53 -4.91
N GLN A 186 -6.71 17.66 -6.02
CA GLN A 186 -7.28 17.63 -7.37
C GLN A 186 -7.38 16.20 -7.93
N ALA A 187 -6.83 15.19 -7.24
CA ALA A 187 -6.91 13.81 -7.69
C ALA A 187 -8.34 13.26 -7.56
N VAL A 188 -8.88 12.74 -8.66
CA VAL A 188 -10.25 12.18 -8.71
C VAL A 188 -10.26 10.67 -8.79
N SER A 189 -9.23 10.08 -9.39
CA SER A 189 -9.10 8.62 -9.50
C SER A 189 -7.64 8.20 -9.56
N ALA A 190 -7.38 7.00 -9.06
CA ALA A 190 -6.08 6.34 -9.13
C ALA A 190 -6.21 5.02 -9.90
N VAL A 191 -5.17 4.66 -10.65
CA VAL A 191 -5.08 3.37 -11.35
C VAL A 191 -3.69 2.76 -11.11
N PRO A 192 -3.52 1.94 -10.04
CA PRO A 192 -2.30 1.18 -9.81
C PRO A 192 -2.09 0.09 -10.88
N PHE A 193 -0.82 -0.20 -11.15
CA PHE A 193 -0.39 -1.26 -12.07
C PHE A 193 -0.22 -2.58 -11.32
N LEU A 194 -1.32 -3.13 -10.80
CA LEU A 194 -1.25 -4.35 -10.02
C LEU A 194 -0.78 -5.54 -10.88
N PRO A 195 0.10 -6.39 -10.35
CA PRO A 195 0.40 -7.68 -10.97
C PRO A 195 -0.86 -8.53 -11.16
N ALA A 196 -0.90 -9.33 -12.23
CA ALA A 196 -2.07 -10.14 -12.58
C ALA A 196 -2.42 -11.26 -11.58
N ASP A 197 -1.49 -11.60 -10.69
CA ASP A 197 -1.63 -12.58 -9.60
C ASP A 197 -2.07 -11.94 -8.27
N VAL A 198 -2.44 -10.65 -8.28
CA VAL A 198 -2.96 -9.92 -7.11
C VAL A 198 -4.43 -9.63 -7.34
N PHE A 199 -5.28 -10.25 -6.54
CA PHE A 199 -6.75 -10.13 -6.62
C PHE A 199 -7.32 -9.20 -5.57
N ILE A 200 -6.66 -9.06 -4.42
CA ILE A 200 -7.06 -8.16 -3.35
C ILE A 200 -6.34 -6.81 -3.46
N SER A 201 -7.11 -5.74 -3.29
CA SER A 201 -6.63 -4.36 -3.18
C SER A 201 -5.86 -4.14 -1.88
N GLY A 202 -5.08 -3.06 -1.81
CA GLY A 202 -4.38 -2.68 -0.58
C GLY A 202 -5.33 -2.30 0.57
N GLU A 203 -6.52 -1.78 0.24
CA GLU A 203 -7.57 -1.46 1.22
C GLU A 203 -8.19 -2.75 1.80
N GLU A 204 -8.56 -3.71 0.95
CA GLU A 204 -9.06 -5.01 1.40
C GLU A 204 -8.01 -5.76 2.21
N ALA A 205 -6.74 -5.76 1.77
CA ALA A 205 -5.65 -6.38 2.51
C ALA A 205 -5.51 -5.81 3.93
N ARG A 206 -5.58 -4.47 4.07
CA ARG A 206 -5.55 -3.81 5.39
C ARG A 206 -6.74 -4.23 6.26
N GLN A 207 -7.95 -4.22 5.71
CA GLN A 207 -9.16 -4.58 6.45
C GLN A 207 -9.14 -6.06 6.92
N VAL A 208 -8.74 -6.98 6.04
CA VAL A 208 -8.62 -8.41 6.35
C VAL A 208 -7.54 -8.64 7.40
N CYS A 209 -6.36 -8.05 7.24
CA CYS A 209 -5.28 -8.19 8.21
C CYS A 209 -5.66 -7.65 9.59
N PHE A 210 -6.36 -6.51 9.66
CA PHE A 210 -6.87 -5.97 10.91
C PHE A 210 -7.90 -6.91 11.56
N ALA A 211 -8.87 -7.42 10.81
CA ALA A 211 -9.85 -8.36 11.31
C ALA A 211 -9.21 -9.66 11.83
N LEU A 212 -8.21 -10.19 11.11
CA LEU A 212 -7.45 -11.37 11.54
C LEU A 212 -6.68 -11.14 12.83
N LEU A 213 -6.01 -9.99 12.96
CA LEU A 213 -5.30 -9.62 14.17
C LEU A 213 -6.24 -9.55 15.38
N VAL A 214 -7.39 -8.89 15.23
CA VAL A 214 -8.39 -8.77 16.30
C VAL A 214 -8.98 -10.14 16.65
N ASN A 215 -9.36 -10.95 15.65
CA ASN A 215 -10.08 -12.21 15.89
C ASN A 215 -9.20 -13.36 16.38
N HIS A 216 -7.90 -13.37 16.06
CA HIS A 216 -7.00 -14.49 16.37
C HIS A 216 -5.95 -14.20 17.43
N VAL A 217 -5.74 -12.93 17.79
CA VAL A 217 -4.60 -12.55 18.64
C VAL A 217 -5.01 -11.62 19.78
N LEU A 218 -5.75 -10.55 19.47
CA LEU A 218 -6.03 -9.52 20.48
C LEU A 218 -7.23 -9.90 21.36
N GLU A 219 -6.93 -10.48 22.51
CA GLU A 219 -7.93 -10.76 23.55
C GLU A 219 -8.13 -9.56 24.50
N THR A 220 -7.12 -8.70 24.63
CA THR A 220 -7.11 -7.53 25.51
C THR A 220 -6.76 -6.26 24.74
N LEU A 221 -7.00 -5.11 25.35
CA LEU A 221 -6.71 -3.82 24.76
C LEU A 221 -5.18 -3.64 24.52
N PRO A 222 -4.71 -3.48 23.27
CA PRO A 222 -3.31 -3.23 22.98
C PRO A 222 -2.93 -1.76 23.29
N PRO A 223 -1.62 -1.41 23.28
CA PRO A 223 -1.20 -0.02 23.17
C PRO A 223 -1.70 0.60 21.84
N ASN A 224 -1.61 1.93 21.70
CA ASN A 224 -1.89 2.57 20.41
C ASN A 224 -0.90 2.07 19.33
N LEU A 225 -1.43 1.69 18.18
CA LEU A 225 -0.69 1.01 17.11
C LEU A 225 -0.62 1.84 15.84
N VAL A 226 0.42 1.58 15.03
CA VAL A 226 0.53 2.07 13.66
C VAL A 226 0.65 0.89 12.70
N PHE A 227 -0.26 0.83 11.72
CA PHE A 227 -0.27 -0.21 10.69
C PHE A 227 0.35 0.30 9.39
N ARG A 228 1.29 -0.48 8.85
CA ARG A 228 1.91 -0.23 7.54
C ARG A 228 1.63 -1.41 6.63
N THR A 229 0.87 -1.19 5.57
CA THR A 229 0.44 -2.24 4.64
C THR A 229 1.13 -2.09 3.29
N TYR A 230 1.74 -3.16 2.79
CA TYR A 230 2.36 -3.18 1.46
C TYR A 230 2.44 -4.59 0.88
N LEU A 231 2.57 -4.66 -0.44
CA LEU A 231 2.80 -5.87 -1.22
C LEU A 231 4.30 -6.02 -1.50
N GLN A 232 4.80 -7.24 -1.44
CA GLN A 232 6.20 -7.53 -1.73
C GLN A 232 6.39 -8.92 -2.36
N ASP A 233 7.41 -9.08 -3.20
CA ASP A 233 7.89 -10.40 -3.61
C ASP A 233 8.43 -11.21 -2.43
N ARG A 234 8.10 -12.51 -2.37
CA ARG A 234 8.54 -13.43 -1.32
C ARG A 234 10.05 -13.47 -1.12
N ALA A 235 10.81 -13.27 -2.20
CA ALA A 235 12.26 -13.30 -2.17
C ALA A 235 12.80 -12.09 -1.39
N ASP A 236 12.21 -10.92 -1.61
CA ASP A 236 12.57 -9.72 -0.89
C ASP A 236 12.04 -9.76 0.54
N PHE A 237 10.86 -10.33 0.78
CA PHE A 237 10.31 -10.53 2.13
C PHE A 237 11.22 -11.43 2.98
N ARG A 238 11.64 -12.58 2.43
CA ARG A 238 12.61 -13.46 3.09
C ARG A 238 13.96 -12.79 3.29
N ARG A 239 14.39 -11.94 2.35
CA ARG A 239 15.61 -11.14 2.50
C ARG A 239 15.47 -10.12 3.62
N SER A 240 14.34 -9.44 3.77
CA SER A 240 14.12 -8.50 4.88
C SER A 240 14.09 -9.23 6.23
N VAL A 241 13.37 -10.35 6.32
CA VAL A 241 13.33 -11.20 7.52
C VAL A 241 14.74 -11.67 7.90
N PHE A 242 15.51 -12.21 6.95
CA PHE A 242 16.87 -12.68 7.21
C PHE A 242 17.83 -11.60 7.71
N ASN A 243 17.64 -10.35 7.27
CA ASN A 243 18.48 -9.22 7.68
C ASN A 243 17.86 -8.39 8.82
N SER A 244 16.80 -8.88 9.45
CA SER A 244 16.14 -8.24 10.58
C SER A 244 16.78 -8.68 11.90
N SER A 245 16.34 -8.05 13.00
CA SER A 245 16.65 -8.48 14.37
C SER A 245 15.51 -9.33 14.97
N MET A 246 14.63 -9.92 14.14
CA MET A 246 13.61 -10.87 14.60
C MET A 246 14.24 -12.06 15.32
N ASP A 247 13.46 -12.71 16.17
CA ASP A 247 13.88 -13.94 16.83
C ASP A 247 14.32 -15.02 15.81
N PRO A 248 15.41 -15.77 16.06
CA PRO A 248 15.89 -16.81 15.15
C PRO A 248 14.84 -17.89 14.79
N GLU A 249 13.89 -18.19 15.67
CA GLU A 249 12.81 -19.14 15.42
C GLU A 249 11.82 -18.59 14.39
N VAL A 250 11.47 -17.31 14.50
CA VAL A 250 10.62 -16.57 13.53
C VAL A 250 11.32 -16.51 12.17
N VAL A 251 12.63 -16.19 12.15
CA VAL A 251 13.42 -16.18 10.91
C VAL A 251 13.45 -17.58 10.28
N ARG A 252 13.66 -18.64 11.07
CA ARG A 252 13.65 -20.02 10.60
C ARG A 252 12.29 -20.41 10.03
N TYR A 253 11.20 -20.02 10.71
CA TYR A 253 9.84 -20.24 10.26
C TYR A 253 9.61 -19.64 8.86
N TYR A 254 9.83 -18.33 8.68
CA TYR A 254 9.57 -17.67 7.40
C TYR A 254 10.44 -18.17 6.24
N ARG A 255 11.65 -18.67 6.53
CA ARG A 255 12.50 -19.30 5.53
C ARG A 255 11.91 -20.62 5.02
N GLN A 256 11.22 -21.36 5.86
CA GLN A 256 10.64 -22.67 5.55
C GLN A 256 9.19 -22.57 5.07
N LYS A 257 8.44 -21.58 5.56
CA LYS A 257 7.04 -21.34 5.21
C LYS A 257 6.87 -21.23 3.71
N TRP A 258 5.92 -21.99 3.16
CA TRP A 258 5.49 -21.81 1.78
C TRP A 258 4.84 -20.42 1.64
N LEU A 259 5.32 -19.64 0.67
CA LEU A 259 4.77 -18.33 0.33
C LEU A 259 4.55 -18.26 -1.19
N PRO A 260 3.41 -17.69 -1.64
CA PRO A 260 3.20 -17.37 -3.05
C PRO A 260 4.24 -16.35 -3.53
N ARG A 261 4.29 -16.08 -4.83
CA ARG A 261 5.31 -15.19 -5.40
C ARG A 261 5.33 -13.83 -4.70
N ARG A 262 4.15 -13.29 -4.40
CA ARG A 262 3.95 -12.03 -3.68
C ARG A 262 3.10 -12.25 -2.46
N VAL A 263 3.29 -11.40 -1.46
CA VAL A 263 2.52 -11.41 -0.22
C VAL A 263 2.14 -9.99 0.15
N TRP A 264 0.93 -9.80 0.65
CA TRP A 264 0.59 -8.60 1.39
C TRP A 264 1.11 -8.75 2.81
N VAL A 265 1.72 -7.70 3.34
CA VAL A 265 2.24 -7.63 4.70
C VAL A 265 1.61 -6.42 5.36
N MET A 266 0.97 -6.61 6.50
CA MET A 266 0.60 -5.53 7.42
C MET A 266 1.53 -5.60 8.62
N GLU A 267 2.47 -4.65 8.70
CA GLU A 267 3.33 -4.47 9.87
C GLU A 267 2.54 -3.81 10.99
N ILE A 268 2.74 -4.30 12.21
CA ILE A 268 2.14 -3.78 13.43
C ILE A 268 3.24 -3.10 14.21
N ASN A 269 3.14 -1.79 14.41
CA ASN A 269 4.16 -1.00 15.10
C ASN A 269 3.57 -0.31 16.32
N ALA A 270 4.39 -0.10 17.34
CA ALA A 270 4.04 0.81 18.42
C ALA A 270 3.90 2.24 17.85
N LEU A 271 2.92 3.01 18.34
CA LEU A 271 2.87 4.45 18.06
C LEU A 271 4.08 5.20 18.66
N ALA A 272 4.57 4.71 19.79
CA ALA A 272 5.76 5.26 20.45
C ALA A 272 6.97 5.21 19.50
N ASP A 273 7.67 6.35 19.38
CA ASP A 273 8.83 6.57 18.51
C ASP A 273 8.62 6.27 17.01
N TYR A 274 7.37 6.04 16.57
CA TYR A 274 7.08 5.79 15.15
C TYR A 274 7.48 6.98 14.26
N GLU A 275 7.39 8.22 14.75
CA GLU A 275 7.83 9.41 14.03
C GLU A 275 9.31 9.39 13.62
N LYS A 276 10.14 8.65 14.37
CA LYS A 276 11.57 8.43 14.14
C LYS A 276 11.84 7.12 13.39
N SER A 277 10.85 6.57 12.68
CA SER A 277 11.04 5.39 11.83
C SER A 277 12.24 5.53 10.88
N PRO A 278 12.50 6.67 10.19
CA PRO A 278 13.69 6.87 9.33
C PRO A 278 15.02 6.65 10.01
N GLU A 279 15.07 6.82 11.33
CA GLU A 279 16.24 6.66 12.16
C GLU A 279 16.36 5.23 12.72
N GLY A 280 15.40 4.35 12.40
CA GLY A 280 15.33 2.98 12.88
C GLY A 280 14.78 2.83 14.30
N ALA A 281 14.14 3.87 14.85
CA ALA A 281 13.64 3.88 16.22
C ALA A 281 12.24 3.26 16.39
N ALA A 282 11.50 3.07 15.31
CA ALA A 282 10.20 2.43 15.38
C ALA A 282 10.31 0.98 15.87
N GLN A 283 9.31 0.56 16.64
CA GLN A 283 9.25 -0.77 17.22
C GLN A 283 8.16 -1.57 16.52
N ARG A 284 8.55 -2.58 15.74
CA ARG A 284 7.61 -3.53 15.17
C ARG A 284 7.27 -4.58 16.23
N LEU A 285 5.98 -4.68 16.53
CA LEU A 285 5.38 -5.58 17.50
C LEU A 285 4.80 -6.84 16.83
N GLY A 286 4.82 -6.91 15.50
CA GLY A 286 4.31 -8.04 14.76
C GLY A 286 4.03 -7.73 13.29
N GLU A 287 3.51 -8.73 12.59
CA GLU A 287 3.09 -8.63 11.21
C GLU A 287 2.06 -9.71 10.84
N VAL A 288 1.12 -9.35 9.97
CA VAL A 288 0.18 -10.29 9.32
C VAL A 288 0.61 -10.46 7.87
N VAL A 289 0.75 -11.70 7.43
CA VAL A 289 1.12 -12.05 6.05
C VAL A 289 -0.07 -12.70 5.37
N LEU A 290 -0.50 -12.10 4.26
CA LEU A 290 -1.72 -12.42 3.53
C LEU A 290 -1.41 -12.86 2.10
N ASP A 291 -2.16 -13.85 1.60
CA ASP A 291 -2.07 -14.29 0.21
C ASP A 291 -2.80 -13.26 -0.68
N PRO A 292 -2.13 -12.65 -1.67
CA PRO A 292 -2.77 -11.66 -2.53
C PRO A 292 -3.84 -12.23 -3.47
N ALA A 293 -3.93 -13.55 -3.60
CA ALA A 293 -4.91 -14.23 -4.44
C ALA A 293 -6.09 -14.82 -3.63
N SER A 294 -6.11 -14.66 -2.31
CA SER A 294 -7.19 -15.18 -1.48
C SER A 294 -8.45 -14.32 -1.53
N GLU A 295 -9.62 -14.94 -1.38
CA GLU A 295 -10.88 -14.24 -1.15
C GLU A 295 -10.89 -13.63 0.27
N PRO A 296 -11.11 -12.32 0.43
CA PRO A 296 -11.16 -11.65 1.73
C PRO A 296 -12.12 -12.30 2.75
N ALA A 297 -13.27 -12.79 2.26
CA ALA A 297 -14.34 -13.35 3.10
C ALA A 297 -13.96 -14.69 3.76
N ASP A 298 -13.01 -15.43 3.20
CA ASP A 298 -12.65 -16.76 3.67
C ASP A 298 -11.63 -16.72 4.84
N GLY A 299 -11.20 -15.51 5.23
CA GLY A 299 -10.20 -15.30 6.27
C GLY A 299 -8.88 -16.01 5.99
N HIS A 300 -8.58 -16.28 4.72
CA HIS A 300 -7.34 -16.93 4.30
C HIS A 300 -6.17 -16.01 4.62
N PHE A 301 -5.20 -16.51 5.38
CA PHE A 301 -3.92 -15.85 5.65
C PHE A 301 -2.80 -16.88 5.57
N LEU A 302 -1.56 -16.40 5.54
CA LEU A 302 -0.38 -17.26 5.49
C LEU A 302 0.21 -17.42 6.89
N SER A 303 0.37 -16.31 7.60
CA SER A 303 0.83 -16.31 8.99
C SER A 303 0.46 -15.02 9.73
N ILE A 304 0.42 -15.09 11.05
CA ILE A 304 0.42 -13.94 11.95
C ILE A 304 1.57 -14.12 12.93
N HIS A 305 2.43 -13.13 13.05
CA HIS A 305 3.49 -13.09 14.05
C HIS A 305 3.27 -11.88 14.94
N VAL A 306 3.28 -12.06 16.26
CA VAL A 306 3.29 -10.93 17.21
C VAL A 306 4.28 -11.20 18.34
N THR A 307 4.92 -10.14 18.82
CA THR A 307 5.88 -10.20 19.92
C THR A 307 5.17 -10.19 21.26
N SER A 308 5.93 -10.50 22.32
CA SER A 308 5.40 -10.49 23.69
C SER A 308 4.83 -9.13 24.10
N GLU A 309 5.39 -8.02 23.61
CA GLU A 309 4.97 -6.66 23.96
C GLU A 309 3.58 -6.28 23.43
N LEU A 310 3.07 -6.96 22.40
CA LEU A 310 1.69 -6.75 21.94
C LEU A 310 0.68 -7.52 22.78
N LEU A 311 1.14 -8.55 23.50
CA LEU A 311 0.30 -9.47 24.25
C LEU A 311 0.26 -9.07 25.73
N PRO A 312 -0.87 -9.32 26.42
CA PRO A 312 -0.99 -9.02 27.84
C PRO A 312 -0.01 -9.85 28.66
N ALA A 313 0.42 -9.31 29.81
CA ALA A 313 1.12 -10.12 30.81
C ALA A 313 0.21 -11.29 31.25
N ASN A 314 0.79 -12.47 31.43
CA ASN A 314 0.03 -13.64 31.87
C ASN A 314 -0.62 -13.40 33.25
N GLU A 315 -1.67 -14.15 33.60
CA GLU A 315 -2.37 -14.04 34.90
C GLU A 315 -1.45 -14.10 36.13
N ASN A 316 -0.27 -14.72 35.98
CA ASN A 316 0.76 -14.83 37.02
C ASN A 316 1.74 -13.63 37.06
N GLY A 317 1.54 -12.59 36.26
CA GLY A 317 2.43 -11.45 36.12
C GLY A 317 3.75 -11.74 35.38
N SER A 318 3.90 -12.93 34.78
CA SER A 318 5.04 -13.24 33.91
C SER A 318 4.85 -12.62 32.52
N ALA A 319 5.97 -12.24 31.89
CA ALA A 319 5.95 -11.77 30.50
C ALA A 319 5.24 -12.79 29.61
N SER A 320 4.37 -12.29 28.73
CA SER A 320 3.79 -13.04 27.62
C SER A 320 4.91 -13.63 26.75
N GLN A 321 4.66 -14.78 26.15
CA GLN A 321 5.48 -15.26 25.04
C GLN A 321 4.95 -14.62 23.76
N GLY A 322 5.83 -14.34 22.79
CA GLY A 322 5.37 -14.03 21.44
C GLY A 322 4.60 -15.20 20.86
N VAL A 323 3.85 -14.98 19.78
CA VAL A 323 3.13 -16.08 19.11
C VAL A 323 3.30 -16.01 17.60
N MET A 324 3.51 -17.18 17.02
CA MET A 324 3.43 -17.43 15.59
C MET A 324 2.18 -18.26 15.30
N VAL A 325 1.21 -17.66 14.63
CA VAL A 325 0.03 -18.35 14.10
C VAL A 325 0.28 -18.71 12.64
N ASP A 326 0.36 -20.00 12.36
CA ASP A 326 0.50 -20.57 11.03
C ASP A 326 -0.87 -21.04 10.52
N ARG A 327 -1.19 -20.71 9.27
CA ARG A 327 -2.23 -21.39 8.51
C ARG A 327 -1.58 -22.19 7.39
N ASP A 328 -1.68 -23.51 7.43
CA ASP A 328 -1.10 -24.36 6.41
C ASP A 328 -1.77 -24.10 5.06
N ALA A 329 -0.96 -23.89 4.02
CA ALA A 329 -1.43 -23.42 2.73
C ALA A 329 -2.26 -24.47 1.96
N PHE A 330 -2.18 -25.75 2.34
CA PHE A 330 -2.80 -26.85 1.60
C PHE A 330 -3.97 -27.48 2.35
N SER A 331 -3.82 -27.69 3.65
CA SER A 331 -4.86 -28.24 4.52
C SER A 331 -5.77 -27.17 5.14
N GLY A 332 -5.31 -25.92 5.19
CA GLY A 332 -6.00 -24.84 5.87
C GLY A 332 -5.98 -24.95 7.40
N ALA A 333 -5.27 -25.95 7.96
CA ALA A 333 -5.15 -26.13 9.40
C ALA A 333 -4.43 -24.92 10.02
N ILE A 334 -4.96 -24.43 11.15
CA ILE A 334 -4.38 -23.32 11.89
C ILE A 334 -3.71 -23.87 13.14
N SER A 335 -2.47 -23.45 13.39
CA SER A 335 -1.74 -23.77 14.60
C SER A 335 -1.06 -22.53 15.15
N ALA A 336 -1.00 -22.41 16.47
CA ALA A 336 -0.27 -21.36 17.16
C ALA A 336 0.93 -21.98 17.90
N VAL A 337 2.10 -21.36 17.76
CA VAL A 337 3.33 -21.77 18.42
C VAL A 337 3.86 -20.59 19.23
N PRO A 338 4.10 -20.75 20.54
CA PRO A 338 4.71 -19.70 21.35
C PRO A 338 6.18 -19.51 20.95
N ILE A 339 6.64 -18.26 21.00
CA ILE A 339 8.02 -17.85 20.75
C ILE A 339 8.59 -17.25 22.03
N ASP A 340 9.61 -17.90 22.59
CA ASP A 340 10.26 -17.48 23.82
C ASP A 340 11.14 -16.25 23.60
N ASN A 341 11.04 -15.26 24.51
CA ASN A 341 11.85 -14.04 24.50
C ASN A 341 11.74 -13.22 23.18
N ASP A 342 10.59 -13.28 22.51
CA ASP A 342 10.37 -12.50 21.30
C ASP A 342 10.21 -11.02 21.62
N GLN A 343 11.14 -10.21 21.11
CA GLN A 343 11.28 -8.78 21.38
C GLN A 343 10.90 -7.95 20.15
N PRO A 344 10.55 -6.65 20.31
CA PRO A 344 10.27 -5.79 19.19
C PRO A 344 11.51 -5.60 18.35
N TYR A 345 11.32 -5.44 17.04
CA TYR A 345 12.41 -5.30 16.09
C TYR A 345 12.22 -4.06 15.22
N GLY A 346 13.34 -3.47 14.79
CA GLY A 346 13.30 -2.26 13.98
C GLY A 346 12.71 -2.52 12.60
N PRO A 347 11.77 -1.70 12.10
CA PRO A 347 11.33 -1.81 10.73
C PRO A 347 12.45 -1.36 9.80
N ARG A 348 12.57 -2.02 8.64
CA ARG A 348 13.30 -1.44 7.53
C ARG A 348 12.33 -0.56 6.74
N LEU A 349 12.56 0.75 6.76
CA LEU A 349 11.99 1.63 5.75
C LEU A 349 12.66 1.34 4.41
N ARG A 350 11.88 1.40 3.34
CA ARG A 350 12.31 1.03 1.97
C ARG A 350 12.51 2.25 1.10
#